data_AF-A0ABD7Z528-F1
#
_entry.id   AF-A0ABD7Z528-F1
#
_cell.length_a   1.000
_cell.length_b   1.000
_cell.length_c   1.000
_cell.angle_alpha   90.00
_cell.angle_beta   90.00
_cell.angle_gamma   90.00
#
_symmetry.space_group_name_H-M   'P 1'
#
loop_
_entity.id
_entity.type
_entity.pdbx_description
1 polymer ?
#
loop_
_entity_poly.entity_id
_entity_poly.type
_entity_poly.pdbx_seq_one_letter_code
_entity_poly.pdbx_strand_id
1 'polypeptide(L)'
;MANKLDVRCIIKDHVKTLVDCKNKQSLWDILSFLVIPFLCAFLWSFKGWKLSGDMLNIFVNIGSIFTALFISVLVMISDQCQKLTDKLKALPAEHDETYRELLDERREFMKELFINITYIIIISIFLLTFSLIYQCLNNAKWYSEWVVMPICIFLISNLLLTSLMIIKRTYACLKLI
;
A
#
# COMPACT_ATOMS: atom_id res chain seq x y z
N MET A 1 -5.48 5.77 22.23
CA MET A 1 -5.25 7.23 22.30
C MET A 1 -4.42 7.62 21.09
N ALA A 2 -5.02 8.34 20.14
CA ALA A 2 -4.43 8.60 18.83
C ALA A 2 -3.39 9.73 18.91
N ASN A 3 -2.11 9.42 18.66
CA ASN A 3 -1.18 10.44 18.17
C ASN A 3 -1.74 10.94 16.83
N LYS A 4 -2.06 12.23 16.74
CA LYS A 4 -2.96 12.81 15.72
C LYS A 4 -2.50 12.63 14.25
N LEU A 5 -1.25 12.22 14.01
CA LEU A 5 -0.67 11.97 12.67
C LEU A 5 0.36 10.81 12.71
N ASP A 6 0.14 9.75 13.48
CA ASP A 6 1.08 8.61 13.50
C ASP A 6 0.83 7.61 12.36
N VAL A 7 1.41 7.92 11.21
CA VAL A 7 1.40 7.04 10.02
C VAL A 7 2.36 5.84 10.19
N ARG A 8 3.26 5.86 11.19
CA ARG A 8 4.24 4.79 11.40
C ARG A 8 3.57 3.50 11.85
N CYS A 9 2.44 3.58 12.53
CA CYS A 9 1.65 2.40 12.87
C CYS A 9 1.21 1.67 11.60
N ILE A 10 0.72 2.40 10.60
CA ILE A 10 0.22 1.84 9.34
C ILE A 10 1.36 1.22 8.53
N ILE A 11 2.53 1.87 8.49
CA ILE A 11 3.72 1.30 7.81
C ILE A 11 4.16 0.01 8.51
N LYS A 12 4.23 0.00 9.85
CA LYS A 12 4.58 -1.19 10.62
C LYS A 12 3.58 -2.32 10.41
N ASP A 13 2.29 -2.00 10.40
CA ASP A 13 1.24 -2.99 10.21
C ASP A 13 1.22 -3.51 8.77
N HIS A 14 1.50 -2.67 7.77
CA HIS A 14 1.69 -3.12 6.38
C HIS A 14 2.86 -4.10 6.27
N VAL A 15 3.99 -3.79 6.90
CA VAL A 15 5.15 -4.70 6.96
C VAL A 15 4.80 -6.02 7.66
N LYS A 16 3.92 -6.01 8.67
CA LYS A 16 3.41 -7.26 9.27
C LYS A 16 2.51 -8.03 8.32
N THR A 17 1.67 -7.37 7.52
CA THR A 17 0.78 -8.04 6.56
C THR A 17 1.49 -8.62 5.33
N LEU A 18 2.77 -8.31 5.15
CA LEU A 18 3.68 -8.95 4.18
C LEU A 18 4.18 -10.32 4.67
N VAL A 19 3.91 -10.69 5.93
CA VAL A 19 4.26 -12.00 6.49
C VAL A 19 3.23 -13.03 6.05
N ASP A 20 3.72 -14.12 5.46
CA ASP A 20 2.95 -15.22 4.88
C ASP A 20 2.02 -15.90 5.90
N CYS A 21 0.90 -16.48 5.45
CA CYS A 21 -0.17 -17.11 6.25
C CYS A 21 0.29 -18.31 7.13
N LYS A 22 1.59 -18.61 7.18
CA LYS A 22 2.21 -19.72 7.91
C LYS A 22 3.24 -19.30 8.95
N ASN A 23 3.20 -18.03 9.38
CA ASN A 23 3.98 -17.53 10.53
C ASN A 23 5.52 -17.64 10.35
N LYS A 24 6.01 -17.73 9.11
CA LYS A 24 7.43 -17.62 8.78
C LYS A 24 7.68 -16.25 8.15
N GLN A 25 8.47 -15.43 8.83
CA GLN A 25 8.97 -14.17 8.30
C GLN A 25 9.86 -14.46 7.09
N SER A 26 9.28 -14.44 5.89
CA SER A 26 10.04 -14.39 4.66
C SER A 26 10.61 -12.97 4.54
N LEU A 27 11.78 -12.76 5.16
CA LEU A 27 12.54 -11.51 5.01
C LEU A 27 12.74 -11.17 3.52
N TRP A 28 12.71 -12.18 2.64
CA TRP A 28 12.77 -12.05 1.19
C TRP A 28 11.63 -11.23 0.57
N ASP A 29 10.41 -11.28 1.11
CA ASP A 29 9.28 -10.51 0.56
C ASP A 29 9.37 -9.03 0.94
N ILE A 30 9.77 -8.75 2.19
CA ILE A 30 10.09 -7.40 2.67
C ILE A 30 11.31 -6.83 1.91
N LEU A 31 12.33 -7.67 1.71
CA LEU A 31 13.52 -7.30 0.95
C LEU A 31 13.14 -6.96 -0.49
N SER A 32 12.27 -7.74 -1.14
CA SER A 32 11.82 -7.46 -2.52
C SER A 32 11.07 -6.14 -2.64
N PHE A 33 10.17 -5.84 -1.68
CA PHE A 33 9.41 -4.59 -1.68
C PHE A 33 10.25 -3.33 -1.42
N LEU A 34 11.41 -3.46 -0.77
CA LEU A 34 12.28 -2.32 -0.46
C LEU A 34 13.47 -2.23 -1.43
N VAL A 35 14.07 -3.37 -1.80
CA VAL A 35 15.20 -3.46 -2.72
C VAL A 35 14.79 -3.16 -4.16
N ILE A 36 13.64 -3.62 -4.64
CA ILE A 36 13.23 -3.35 -6.03
C ILE A 36 13.05 -1.83 -6.26
N PRO A 37 12.27 -1.09 -5.44
CA PRO A 37 12.16 0.36 -5.59
C PRO A 37 13.48 1.10 -5.37
N PHE A 38 14.32 0.61 -4.46
CA PHE A 38 15.63 1.21 -4.22
C PHE A 38 16.59 1.01 -5.40
N LEU A 39 16.60 -0.17 -6.01
CA LEU A 39 17.36 -0.45 -7.24
C LEU A 39 16.84 0.39 -8.40
N CYS A 40 15.52 0.52 -8.58
CA CYS A 40 14.95 1.39 -9.60
C CYS A 40 15.38 2.84 -9.41
N ALA A 41 15.32 3.37 -8.18
CA ALA A 41 15.76 4.73 -7.87
C ALA A 41 17.27 4.91 -8.10
N PHE A 42 18.08 3.94 -7.67
CA PHE A 42 19.54 3.98 -7.81
C PHE A 42 19.98 3.91 -9.28
N LEU A 43 19.42 2.99 -10.07
CA LEU A 43 19.70 2.86 -11.50
C LEU A 43 19.35 4.13 -12.27
N TRP A 44 18.25 4.78 -11.90
CA TRP A 44 17.81 6.01 -12.56
C TRP A 44 18.70 7.20 -12.21
N SER A 45 19.13 7.31 -10.95
CA SER A 45 20.07 8.34 -10.50
C SER A 45 21.45 8.16 -11.17
N PHE A 46 21.94 6.92 -11.31
CA PHE A 46 23.23 6.63 -11.93
C PHE A 46 23.27 6.92 -13.44
N LYS A 47 22.11 6.84 -14.12
CA LYS A 47 22.00 7.13 -15.55
C LYS A 47 21.87 8.63 -15.87
N GLY A 48 21.82 9.49 -14.85
CA GLY A 48 21.75 10.96 -15.00
C GLY A 48 20.48 11.47 -15.69
N TRP A 49 19.42 10.66 -15.72
CA TRP A 49 18.17 11.02 -16.39
C TRP A 49 17.37 12.01 -15.55
N LYS A 50 17.08 13.19 -16.12
CA LYS A 50 16.24 14.19 -15.45
C LYS A 50 14.77 13.85 -15.60
N LEU A 51 14.00 14.06 -14.54
CA LEU A 51 12.54 13.95 -14.61
C LEU A 51 11.99 15.15 -15.38
N SER A 52 11.41 14.89 -16.56
CA SER A 52 10.73 15.91 -17.35
C SER A 52 9.40 16.32 -16.71
N GLY A 53 8.90 17.51 -17.06
CA GLY A 53 7.59 17.97 -16.61
C GLY A 53 6.46 16.99 -16.98
N ASP A 54 6.54 16.36 -18.15
CA ASP A 54 5.56 15.39 -18.61
C ASP A 54 5.53 14.14 -17.73
N MET A 55 6.68 13.65 -17.26
CA MET A 55 6.76 12.49 -16.38
C MET A 55 6.15 12.78 -15.00
N LEU A 56 6.38 13.98 -14.47
CA LEU A 56 5.74 14.41 -13.22
C LEU A 56 4.21 14.47 -13.37
N ASN A 57 3.73 15.03 -14.48
CA ASN A 57 2.30 15.09 -14.76
C ASN A 57 1.70 13.67 -14.82
N ILE A 58 2.40 12.72 -15.44
CA ILE A 58 1.98 11.31 -15.45
C ILE A 58 1.93 10.75 -14.02
N PHE A 59 2.94 11.00 -13.19
CA PHE A 59 2.97 10.51 -11.80
C PHE A 59 1.84 11.10 -10.95
N VAL A 60 1.55 12.39 -11.10
CA VAL A 60 0.45 13.07 -10.40
C VAL A 60 -0.91 12.53 -10.86
N ASN A 61 -1.09 12.33 -12.17
CA ASN A 61 -2.32 11.76 -12.71
C ASN A 61 -2.55 10.33 -12.22
N ILE A 62 -1.52 9.47 -12.25
CA ILE A 62 -1.60 8.12 -11.71
C ILE A 62 -1.90 8.16 -10.21
N GLY A 63 -1.13 8.92 -9.43
CA GLY A 63 -1.28 9.01 -7.98
C GLY A 63 -2.69 9.46 -7.56
N SER A 64 -3.26 10.45 -8.25
CA SER A 64 -4.62 10.94 -7.96
C SER A 64 -5.70 9.90 -8.28
N ILE A 65 -5.62 9.23 -9.44
CA ILE A 65 -6.55 8.16 -9.83
C ILE A 65 -6.49 7.01 -8.83
N PHE A 66 -5.28 6.52 -8.51
CA PHE A 66 -5.11 5.42 -7.56
C PHE A 66 -5.59 5.80 -6.16
N THR A 67 -5.35 7.03 -5.70
CA THR A 67 -5.87 7.51 -4.41
C THR A 67 -7.40 7.44 -4.37
N ALA A 68 -8.08 7.96 -5.39
CA ALA A 68 -9.55 7.95 -5.45
C ALA A 68 -10.12 6.52 -5.51
N LEU A 69 -9.52 5.65 -6.32
CA LEU A 69 -9.92 4.25 -6.43
C LEU A 69 -9.72 3.50 -5.12
N PHE A 70 -8.55 3.63 -4.49
CA PHE A 70 -8.27 2.92 -3.24
C PHE A 70 -9.08 3.43 -2.07
N ILE A 71 -9.38 4.73 -1.98
CA ILE A 71 -10.33 5.23 -0.96
C ILE A 71 -11.70 4.57 -1.14
N SER A 72 -12.19 4.49 -2.38
CA SER A 72 -13.48 3.84 -2.68
C SER A 72 -13.48 2.36 -2.27
N VAL A 73 -12.42 1.63 -2.59
CA VAL A 73 -12.26 0.22 -2.20
C VAL A 73 -12.07 0.06 -0.69
N LEU A 74 -11.34 0.98 -0.03
CA LEU A 74 -11.13 0.97 1.43
C LEU A 74 -12.47 1.06 2.17
N VAL A 75 -13.34 1.98 1.75
CA VAL A 75 -14.69 2.13 2.31
C VAL A 75 -15.49 0.84 2.09
N MET A 76 -15.47 0.28 0.88
CA MET A 76 -16.16 -0.98 0.59
C MET A 76 -15.69 -2.14 1.49
N ILE A 77 -14.38 -2.33 1.63
CA ILE A 77 -13.84 -3.40 2.48
C ILE A 77 -14.16 -3.14 3.95
N SER A 78 -14.16 -1.88 4.40
CA SER A 78 -14.55 -1.55 5.77
C SER A 78 -16.00 -1.94 6.08
N ASP A 79 -16.93 -1.71 5.16
CA ASP A 79 -18.33 -2.15 5.27
C ASP A 79 -18.44 -3.69 5.29
N GLN A 80 -17.68 -4.38 4.43
CA GLN A 80 -17.64 -5.85 4.43
C GLN A 80 -17.05 -6.43 5.74
N CYS A 81 -15.99 -5.83 6.26
CA CYS A 81 -15.40 -6.19 7.56
C CYS A 81 -16.40 -6.03 8.71
N GLN A 82 -17.19 -4.94 8.69
CA GLN A 82 -18.22 -4.69 9.70
C GLN A 82 -19.32 -5.75 9.60
N LYS A 83 -19.87 -5.98 8.41
CA LYS A 83 -20.90 -7.02 8.17
C LYS A 83 -20.44 -8.40 8.61
N LEU A 84 -19.19 -8.77 8.36
CA LEU A 84 -18.63 -10.06 8.76
C LEU A 84 -18.46 -10.15 10.28
N THR A 85 -18.04 -9.06 10.92
CA THR A 85 -17.94 -8.97 12.38
C THR A 85 -19.31 -9.09 13.05
N ASP A 86 -20.34 -8.47 12.47
CA ASP A 86 -21.70 -8.51 12.99
C ASP A 86 -22.30 -9.92 12.83
N LYS A 87 -22.04 -10.60 11.71
CA LYS A 87 -22.39 -12.01 11.53
C LYS A 87 -21.72 -12.89 12.60
N LEU A 88 -20.43 -12.71 12.84
CA LEU A 88 -19.69 -13.50 13.83
C LEU A 88 -20.25 -13.33 15.25
N LYS A 89 -20.70 -12.12 15.61
CA LYS A 89 -21.32 -11.83 16.91
C LYS A 89 -22.74 -12.36 17.05
N ALA A 90 -23.48 -12.45 15.93
CA ALA A 90 -24.86 -12.92 15.91
C ALA A 90 -24.97 -14.46 15.90
N LEU A 91 -23.87 -15.19 15.67
CA LEU A 91 -23.88 -16.65 15.70
C LEU A 91 -24.05 -17.18 17.14
N PRO A 92 -24.99 -18.12 17.37
CA PRO A 92 -25.09 -18.81 18.66
C PRO A 92 -23.83 -19.64 18.93
N ALA A 93 -23.43 -19.75 20.20
CA ALA A 93 -22.20 -20.44 20.61
C ALA A 93 -22.18 -21.96 20.26
N GLU A 94 -23.33 -22.54 19.93
CA GLU A 94 -23.50 -23.95 19.57
C GLU A 94 -23.49 -24.21 18.04
N HIS A 95 -23.26 -23.19 17.21
CA HIS A 95 -23.13 -23.37 15.76
C HIS A 95 -21.74 -23.91 15.38
N ASP A 96 -21.71 -24.74 14.32
CA ASP A 96 -20.54 -25.42 13.72
C ASP A 96 -19.23 -24.63 13.86
N GLU A 97 -18.32 -25.10 14.73
CA GLU A 97 -17.02 -24.47 14.99
C GLU A 97 -16.25 -24.21 13.69
N THR A 98 -16.35 -25.14 12.74
CA THR A 98 -15.74 -25.05 11.41
C THR A 98 -16.20 -23.81 10.64
N TYR A 99 -17.49 -23.48 10.70
CA TYR A 99 -18.05 -22.32 10.02
C TYR A 99 -17.62 -21.02 10.69
N ARG A 100 -17.51 -21.03 12.03
CA ARG A 100 -17.03 -19.88 12.79
C ARG A 100 -15.56 -19.58 12.52
N GLU A 101 -14.72 -20.62 12.44
CA GLU A 101 -13.31 -20.51 12.06
C GLU A 101 -13.16 -19.92 10.66
N LEU A 102 -13.90 -20.45 9.67
CA LEU A 102 -13.88 -19.92 8.29
C LEU A 102 -14.25 -18.43 8.21
N LEU A 103 -15.25 -17.99 8.98
CA LEU A 103 -15.65 -16.58 9.03
C LEU A 103 -14.58 -15.70 9.66
N ASP A 104 -13.86 -16.17 10.68
CA ASP A 104 -12.79 -15.40 11.32
C ASP A 104 -11.54 -15.35 10.43
N GLU A 105 -11.16 -16.44 9.76
CA GLU A 105 -10.09 -16.43 8.74
C GLU A 105 -10.39 -15.42 7.63
N ARG A 106 -11.62 -15.41 7.11
CA ARG A 106 -12.06 -14.43 6.11
C ARG A 106 -11.97 -12.99 6.65
N ARG A 107 -12.26 -12.79 7.93
CA ARG A 107 -12.20 -11.48 8.58
C ARG A 107 -10.76 -11.01 8.75
N GLU A 108 -9.86 -11.88 9.15
CA GLU A 108 -8.44 -11.57 9.22
C GLU A 108 -7.90 -11.17 7.85
N PHE A 109 -8.21 -11.95 6.81
CA PHE A 109 -7.80 -11.63 5.45
C PHE A 109 -8.28 -10.23 4.98
N MET A 110 -9.52 -9.87 5.28
CA MET A 110 -10.08 -8.56 4.95
C MET A 110 -9.41 -7.42 5.74
N LYS A 111 -9.03 -7.66 7.00
CA LYS A 111 -8.24 -6.68 7.78
C LYS A 111 -6.85 -6.47 7.18
N GLU A 112 -6.21 -7.53 6.71
CA GLU A 112 -4.90 -7.40 6.08
C GLU A 112 -4.97 -6.65 4.74
N LEU A 113 -6.02 -6.90 3.94
CA LEU A 113 -6.31 -6.09 2.75
C LEU A 113 -6.56 -4.61 3.09
N PHE A 114 -7.32 -4.34 4.14
CA PHE A 114 -7.59 -2.99 4.62
C PHE A 114 -6.30 -2.24 4.97
N ILE A 115 -5.36 -2.90 5.67
CA ILE A 115 -4.05 -2.32 6.01
C ILE A 115 -3.24 -2.02 4.73
N ASN A 116 -3.18 -2.97 3.78
CA ASN A 116 -2.50 -2.79 2.50
C ASN A 116 -3.06 -1.62 1.69
N ILE A 117 -4.39 -1.49 1.64
CA ILE A 117 -5.05 -0.40 0.91
C ILE A 117 -4.81 0.94 1.60
N THR A 118 -4.85 0.98 2.92
CA THR A 118 -4.52 2.20 3.67
C THR A 118 -3.08 2.63 3.40
N TYR A 119 -2.14 1.69 3.37
CA TYR A 119 -0.74 1.97 3.05
C TYR A 119 -0.54 2.53 1.64
N ILE A 120 -1.15 1.94 0.60
CA ILE A 120 -0.98 2.45 -0.77
C ILE A 120 -1.60 3.84 -0.95
N ILE A 121 -2.69 4.18 -0.24
CA ILE A 121 -3.25 5.54 -0.23
C ILE A 121 -2.22 6.53 0.32
N ILE A 122 -1.57 6.20 1.43
CA ILE A 122 -0.51 7.03 2.03
C ILE A 122 0.65 7.22 1.05
N ILE A 123 1.13 6.16 0.41
CA ILE A 123 2.21 6.23 -0.59
C ILE A 123 1.79 7.12 -1.77
N SER A 124 0.53 7.03 -2.21
CA SER A 124 0.00 7.86 -3.29
C SER A 124 -0.03 9.35 -2.90
N ILE A 125 -0.46 9.67 -1.68
CA ILE A 125 -0.45 11.06 -1.16
C ILE A 125 0.99 11.59 -1.02
N PHE A 126 1.93 10.77 -0.56
CA PHE A 126 3.34 11.15 -0.53
C PHE A 126 3.88 11.40 -1.94
N LEU A 127 3.58 10.53 -2.91
CA LEU A 127 3.99 10.72 -4.31
C LEU A 127 3.49 12.06 -4.86
N LEU A 128 2.23 12.42 -4.61
CA LEU A 128 1.67 13.71 -5.01
C LEU A 128 2.43 14.87 -4.35
N THR A 129 2.66 14.78 -3.04
CA THR A 129 3.35 15.81 -2.26
C THR A 129 4.78 16.03 -2.77
N PHE A 130 5.56 14.95 -2.95
CA PHE A 130 6.93 15.05 -3.45
C PHE A 130 7.01 15.49 -4.92
N SER A 131 6.03 15.11 -5.76
CA SER A 131 5.95 15.57 -7.14
C SER A 131 5.71 17.08 -7.22
N LEU A 132 4.82 17.61 -6.37
CA LEU A 132 4.60 19.06 -6.25
C LEU A 132 5.82 19.79 -5.71
N ILE A 133 6.49 19.24 -4.70
CA ILE A 133 7.74 19.80 -4.16
C ILE A 133 8.82 19.86 -5.24
N TYR A 134 8.98 18.82 -6.06
CA TYR A 134 9.93 18.83 -7.19
C TYR A 134 9.63 19.97 -8.18
N GLN A 135 8.36 20.14 -8.54
CA GLN A 135 7.93 21.19 -9.48
C GLN A 135 8.15 22.60 -8.91
N CYS A 136 7.93 22.79 -7.61
CA CYS A 136 8.16 24.06 -6.92
C CYS A 136 9.65 24.38 -6.74
N LEU A 137 10.47 23.37 -6.41
CA LEU A 137 11.92 23.49 -6.22
C LEU A 137 12.72 23.40 -7.52
N ASN A 138 12.08 23.45 -8.69
CA ASN A 138 12.76 23.37 -9.99
C ASN A 138 13.85 24.46 -10.19
N ASN A 139 13.77 25.56 -9.43
CA ASN A 139 14.81 26.59 -9.40
C ASN A 139 16.07 26.18 -8.60
N ALA A 140 15.96 25.26 -7.63
CA ALA A 140 17.05 24.73 -6.82
C ALA A 140 17.54 23.37 -7.36
N LYS A 141 18.24 23.41 -8.50
CA LYS A 141 18.66 22.24 -9.30
C LYS A 141 19.38 21.15 -8.51
N TRP A 142 20.23 21.50 -7.54
CA TRP A 142 21.03 20.54 -6.78
C TRP A 142 20.19 19.64 -5.84
N TYR A 143 19.22 20.22 -5.13
CA TYR A 143 18.37 19.49 -4.17
C TYR A 143 17.27 18.69 -4.89
N SER A 144 16.69 19.27 -5.95
CA SER A 144 15.62 18.64 -6.71
C SER A 144 16.10 17.36 -7.43
N GLU A 145 17.28 17.41 -8.07
CA GLU A 145 17.80 16.30 -8.89
C GLU A 145 18.37 15.15 -8.06
N TRP A 146 19.02 15.42 -6.91
CA TRP A 146 19.68 14.38 -6.11
C TRP A 146 18.84 13.76 -5.01
N VAL A 147 17.83 14.49 -4.49
CA VAL A 147 17.04 14.02 -3.34
C VAL A 147 15.60 13.76 -3.72
N VAL A 148 14.92 14.75 -4.30
CA VAL A 148 13.47 14.65 -4.54
C VAL A 148 13.16 13.68 -5.69
N MET A 149 13.95 13.72 -6.75
CA MET A 149 13.80 12.82 -7.90
C MET A 149 13.85 11.31 -7.54
N PRO A 150 14.90 10.79 -6.88
CA PRO A 150 14.93 9.37 -6.52
C PRO A 150 13.83 8.99 -5.54
N ILE A 151 13.38 9.91 -4.67
CA ILE A 151 12.22 9.69 -3.79
C ILE A 151 10.94 9.50 -4.61
N CYS A 152 10.67 10.34 -5.62
CA CYS A 152 9.51 10.18 -6.48
C CYS A 152 9.52 8.83 -7.21
N ILE A 153 10.68 8.41 -7.72
CA ILE A 153 10.85 7.12 -8.40
C ILE A 153 10.64 5.95 -7.42
N PHE A 154 11.21 6.04 -6.22
CA PHE A 154 10.99 5.06 -5.17
C PHE A 154 9.50 4.93 -4.81
N LEU A 155 8.78 6.05 -4.68
CA LEU A 155 7.37 6.08 -4.33
C LEU A 155 6.48 5.49 -5.43
N ILE A 156 6.71 5.83 -6.71
CA ILE A 156 5.93 5.26 -7.81
C ILE A 156 6.18 3.75 -7.96
N SER A 157 7.43 3.29 -7.80
CA SER A 157 7.74 1.85 -7.82
C SER A 157 7.06 1.12 -6.67
N ASN A 158 7.06 1.68 -5.46
CA ASN A 158 6.33 1.12 -4.32
C ASN A 158 4.82 1.09 -4.55
N LEU A 159 4.25 2.14 -5.13
CA LEU A 159 2.84 2.21 -5.47
C LEU A 159 2.46 1.06 -6.42
N LEU A 160 3.24 0.87 -7.50
CA LEU A 160 2.98 -0.20 -8.47
C LEU A 160 3.10 -1.59 -7.84
N LEU A 161 4.17 -1.87 -7.08
CA LEU A 161 4.34 -3.17 -6.42
C LEU A 161 3.21 -3.45 -5.42
N THR A 162 2.84 -2.46 -4.62
CA THR A 162 1.77 -2.61 -3.63
C THR A 162 0.42 -2.84 -4.32
N SER A 163 0.18 -2.18 -5.46
CA SER A 163 -1.03 -2.41 -6.26
C SER A 163 -1.13 -3.86 -6.76
N LEU A 164 -0.01 -4.44 -7.22
CA LEU A 164 0.06 -5.83 -7.65
C LEU A 164 -0.16 -6.81 -6.48
N MET A 165 0.39 -6.50 -5.30
CA MET A 165 0.14 -7.31 -4.10
C MET A 165 -1.33 -7.31 -3.70
N ILE A 166 -2.00 -6.15 -3.74
CA ILE A 166 -3.44 -6.05 -3.44
C ILE A 166 -4.25 -6.89 -4.45
N ILE A 167 -3.89 -6.85 -5.74
CA ILE A 167 -4.54 -7.66 -6.78
C ILE A 167 -4.33 -9.16 -6.52
N LYS A 168 -3.09 -9.60 -6.28
CA LYS A 168 -2.75 -11.00 -5.98
C LYS A 168 -3.52 -11.49 -4.74
N ARG A 169 -3.58 -10.67 -3.69
CA ARG A 169 -4.28 -10.99 -2.43
C ARG A 169 -5.78 -11.05 -2.64
N THR A 170 -6.37 -10.09 -3.35
CA THR A 170 -7.80 -10.14 -3.71
C THR A 170 -8.15 -11.37 -4.55
N TYR A 171 -7.29 -11.76 -5.50
CA TYR A 171 -7.49 -12.97 -6.28
C TYR A 171 -7.39 -14.25 -5.43
N ALA A 172 -6.48 -14.30 -4.46
CA ALA A 172 -6.41 -15.41 -3.50
C ALA A 172 -7.68 -15.51 -2.64
N CYS A 173 -8.27 -14.37 -2.26
CA CYS A 173 -9.56 -14.34 -1.55
C CYS A 173 -10.68 -15.03 -2.32
N LEU A 174 -10.73 -14.85 -3.65
CA LEU A 174 -11.75 -15.46 -4.50
C LEU A 174 -11.62 -16.98 -4.56
N LYS A 175 -10.40 -17.51 -4.43
CA LYS A 175 -10.13 -18.97 -4.43
C LYS A 175 -10.40 -19.66 -3.09
N LEU A 176 -10.55 -18.90 -2.01
CA LEU A 176 -10.93 -19.42 -0.68
C LEU A 176 -12.46 -19.55 -0.53
N ILE A 177 -13.23 -19.10 -1.53
CA ILE A 177 -14.69 -19.26 -1.65
C ILE A 177 -14.98 -20.54 -2.44
#